data_AF-C9ZD30-F1
#
_entry.id   AF-C9ZD30-F1
#
_cell.length_a   1.000
_cell.length_b   1.000
_cell.length_c   1.000
_cell.angle_alpha   90.00
_cell.angle_beta   90.00
_cell.angle_gamma   90.00
#
_symmetry.space_group_name_H-M   'P 1'
#
loop_
_entity.id
_entity.type
_entity.pdbx_description
1 polymer ?
#
loop_
_entity_poly.entity_id
_entity_poly.type
_entity_poly.pdbx_seq_one_letter_code
_entity_poly.pdbx_strand_id
1 'polypeptide(L)' 'MRLLFVFDPERNAVILVGGDKAGNWSGWYRTAIKEAEEAYAAYREES' A
#
# COMPACT_ATOMS: atom_id res chain seq x y z
N MET A 1 -4.16 -3.21 -13.08
CA MET A 1 -3.55 -3.56 -11.77
C MET A 1 -2.42 -2.62 -11.37
N ARG A 2 -2.39 -2.18 -10.11
CA ARG A 2 -1.32 -1.38 -9.49
C ARG A 2 -1.14 -1.76 -8.03
N LEU A 3 0.08 -1.57 -7.54
CA LEU A 3 0.52 -1.96 -6.21
C LEU A 3 1.21 -0.77 -5.52
N LEU A 4 0.98 -0.62 -4.21
CA LEU A 4 1.78 0.21 -3.31
C LEU A 4 2.57 -0.72 -2.40
N PHE A 5 3.88 -0.49 -2.28
CA PHE A 5 4.77 -1.33 -1.51
C PHE A 5 5.90 -0.49 -0.91
N VAL A 6 6.53 -1.03 0.13
CA VAL A 6 7.74 -0.48 0.76
C VAL A 6 8.81 -1.57 0.87
N PHE A 7 10.07 -1.16 0.98
CA PHE A 7 11.14 -2.05 1.41
C PHE A 7 11.34 -1.91 2.91
N ASP A 8 11.34 -3.03 3.61
CA ASP A 8 11.69 -3.07 5.04
C ASP A 8 13.23 -2.93 5.24
N PRO A 9 13.71 -2.78 6.48
CA PRO A 9 15.16 -2.73 6.76
C PRO A 9 15.95 -3.97 6.30
N GLU A 10 15.28 -5.12 6.19
CA GLU A 10 15.85 -6.38 5.72
C GLU A 10 15.81 -6.53 4.19
N ARG A 11 15.33 -5.50 3.48
CA ARG A 11 15.18 -5.41 2.02
C ARG A 11 14.11 -6.34 1.45
N ASN A 12 13.15 -6.78 2.25
CA ASN A 12 11.97 -7.47 1.75
C ASN A 12 10.96 -6.45 1.20
N ALA A 13 10.30 -6.80 0.10
CA ALA A 13 9.21 -6.02 -0.44
C ALA A 13 7.91 -6.36 0.32
N VAL A 14 7.35 -5.39 1.03
CA VAL A 14 6.07 -5.50 1.74
C VAL A 14 4.99 -4.83 0.91
N ILE A 15 4.02 -5.61 0.42
CA ILE A 15 2.88 -5.10 -0.32
C ILE A 15 1.88 -4.51 0.68
N LEU A 16 1.57 -3.21 0.51
CA LEU A 16 0.64 -2.50 1.37
C LEU A 16 -0.77 -2.49 0.78
N VAL A 17 -0.90 -2.26 -0.53
CA VAL A 17 -2.18 -2.23 -1.24
C VAL A 17 -2.04 -2.78 -2.64
N GLY A 18 -3.00 -3.60 -3.07
CA GLY A 18 -3.13 -4.06 -4.45
C GLY A 18 -4.55 -3.88 -4.98
N GLY A 19 -4.69 -3.32 -6.18
CA GLY A 19 -6.00 -3.11 -6.76
C GLY A 19 -6.00 -2.98 -8.28
N ASP A 20 -7.16 -3.28 -8.88
CA ASP A 20 -7.40 -3.01 -10.29
C ASP A 20 -8.08 -1.65 -10.48
N LYS A 21 -7.57 -0.86 -11.42
CA LYS A 21 -7.89 0.58 -11.55
C LYS A 21 -8.79 0.89 -12.74
N ALA A 22 -9.72 0.01 -13.09
CA ALA A 22 -10.60 0.27 -14.22
C ALA A 22 -11.51 1.49 -13.91
N GLY A 23 -11.22 2.64 -14.53
CA GLY A 23 -12.13 3.79 -14.63
C GLY A 23 -11.99 4.95 -13.63
N ASN A 24 -11.35 4.78 -12.46
CA ASN A 24 -11.27 5.84 -11.44
C ASN A 24 -9.88 6.01 -10.82
N TRP A 25 -9.00 6.74 -11.51
CA TRP A 25 -7.61 6.86 -11.11
C TRP A 25 -7.40 7.80 -9.92
N SER A 26 -8.05 8.96 -9.92
CA SER A 26 -7.93 9.98 -8.86
C SER A 26 -8.57 9.53 -7.55
N GLY A 27 -9.76 8.92 -7.62
CA GLY A 27 -10.42 8.35 -6.44
C GLY A 27 -9.65 7.17 -5.86
N TRP A 28 -9.08 6.33 -6.72
CA TRP A 28 -8.28 5.20 -6.24
C TRP A 28 -7.07 5.64 -5.44
N TYR A 29 -6.32 6.66 -5.86
CA TYR A 29 -5.14 7.10 -5.08
C TYR A 29 -5.52 7.62 -3.71
N ARG A 30 -6.64 8.35 -3.59
CA ARG A 30 -7.11 8.87 -2.31
C ARG A 30 -7.40 7.75 -1.30
N THR A 31 -7.99 6.65 -1.76
CA THR A 31 -8.30 5.49 -0.92
C THR A 31 -7.07 4.63 -0.68
N ALA A 32 -6.36 4.26 -1.74
CA ALA A 32 -5.20 3.37 -1.66
C ALA A 32 -4.04 3.97 -0.86
N ILE A 33 -3.86 5.30 -0.85
CA ILE A 33 -2.83 5.93 0.00
C ILE A 33 -3.17 5.75 1.48
N LYS A 34 -4.43 6.00 1.87
CA LYS A 34 -4.87 5.83 3.26
C LYS A 34 -4.74 4.38 3.72
N GLU A 35 -5.21 3.44 2.88
CA GLU A 35 -5.06 2.01 3.15
C GLU A 35 -3.58 1.60 3.29
N ALA A 36 -2.69 2.19 2.48
CA ALA A 36 -1.26 1.92 2.57
C ALA A 36 -0.62 2.50 3.84
N GLU A 37 -1.04 3.69 4.28
CA GLU A 37 -0.59 4.30 5.54
C GLU A 37 -0.99 3.43 6.75
N GLU A 38 -2.24 2.96 6.77
CA GLU A 38 -2.75 2.06 7.83
C GLU A 38 -2.03 0.70 7.82
N ALA A 39 -1.85 0.09 6.64
CA ALA A 39 -1.13 -1.16 6.49
C ALA A 39 0.33 -1.03 6.94
N TYR A 40 0.98 0.11 6.65
CA TYR A 40 2.35 0.35 7.08
C TYR A 40 2.45 0.56 8.60
N ALA A 41 1.50 1.28 9.20
CA ALA A 41 1.45 1.45 10.65
C ALA A 41 1.31 0.09 11.36
N ALA A 42 0.39 -0.76 10.89
CA ALA A 42 0.22 -2.11 11.42
C ALA A 42 1.50 -2.96 11.29
N TYR A 43 2.13 -2.96 10.11
CA TYR A 43 3.39 -3.67 9.89
C TYR A 43 4.53 -3.22 10.82
N ARG A 44 4.58 -1.92 11.15
CA ARG A 44 5.58 -1.34 12.05
C ARG A 44 5.35 -1.64 13.53
N GLU A 45 4.13 -1.95 13.94
CA GLU A 45 3.81 -2.36 15.31
C GLU A 45 4.10 -3.85 15.55
N GLU A 46 4.08 -4.66 14.49
CA GLU A 46 4.36 -6.09 14.53
C GLU A 46 5.86 -6.46 14.48
N SER A 47 6.74 -5.50 14.14
CA SER A 47 8.19 -5.69 13.93
C SER A 47 9.04 -4.99 14.99
#